data_AF-A0A364GPJ3-F1
#
_entry.id   AF-A0A364GPJ3-F1
#
_cell.length_a   1.000
_cell.length_b   1.000
_cell.length_c   1.000
_cell.angle_alpha   90.00
_cell.angle_beta   90.00
_cell.angle_gamma   90.00
#
_symmetry.space_group_name_H-M   'P 1'
#
loop_
_entity.id
_entity.type
_entity.pdbx_description
1 polymer ?
#
loop_
_entity_poly.entity_id
_entity_poly.type
_entity_poly.pdbx_seq_one_letter_code
_entity_poly.pdbx_strand_id
1 'polypeptide(L)'
;MFDFDQLNASINGVFGESVSYQPAAGGAPFSVTGVVVDSFRTPYYKDDGSVGYTTTAPAIGVRLADFPAKPVKNDVLTRLKTGDRFMVLDVHSDGIGWLNLILKVAK
;
A
#
# COMPACT_ATOMS: atom_id res chain seq x y z
N MET A 1 -17.79 20.02 2.24
CA MET A 1 -16.53 19.27 2.05
C MET A 1 -16.58 18.70 0.65
N PHE A 2 -15.52 18.85 -0.16
CA PHE A 2 -15.50 18.29 -1.50
C PHE A 2 -15.30 16.77 -1.42
N ASP A 3 -16.01 16.04 -2.27
CA ASP A 3 -15.88 14.59 -2.39
C ASP A 3 -14.81 14.27 -3.43
N PHE A 4 -13.69 13.69 -2.98
CA PHE A 4 -12.55 13.32 -3.83
C PHE A 4 -12.63 11.88 -4.33
N ASP A 5 -13.71 11.16 -4.02
CA ASP A 5 -13.81 9.74 -4.36
C ASP A 5 -13.77 9.45 -5.86
N GLN A 6 -14.32 10.33 -6.70
CA GLN A 6 -14.23 10.18 -8.15
C GLN A 6 -12.79 10.34 -8.67
N LEU A 7 -12.01 11.23 -8.06
CA LEU A 7 -10.60 11.40 -8.38
C LEU A 7 -9.82 10.13 -7.99
N ASN A 8 -10.06 9.63 -6.78
CA ASN A 8 -9.44 8.42 -6.25
C ASN A 8 -9.77 7.19 -7.11
N ALA A 9 -11.02 7.03 -7.53
CA ALA A 9 -11.45 5.97 -8.43
C ALA A 9 -10.75 6.06 -9.81
N SER A 10 -10.58 7.27 -10.34
CA SER A 10 -9.90 7.50 -11.62
C SER A 10 -8.41 7.15 -11.54
N ILE A 11 -7.75 7.53 -10.44
CA ILE A 11 -6.34 7.17 -10.18
C ILE A 11 -6.19 5.65 -10.13
N ASN A 12 -7.06 4.96 -9.39
CA ASN A 12 -7.09 3.50 -9.33
C ASN A 12 -7.32 2.86 -10.70
N GLY A 13 -8.17 3.45 -11.55
CA GLY A 13 -8.44 2.94 -12.90
C GLY A 13 -7.24 3.01 -13.84
N VAL A 14 -6.32 3.96 -13.64
CA VAL A 14 -5.15 4.18 -14.52
C VAL A 14 -3.88 3.52 -13.97
N PHE A 15 -3.63 3.65 -12.67
CA PHE A 15 -2.37 3.24 -12.03
C PHE A 15 -2.53 2.10 -11.04
N GLY A 16 -3.77 1.72 -10.72
CA GLY A 16 -4.06 0.71 -9.73
C GLY A 16 -3.72 -0.70 -10.23
N GLU A 17 -3.29 -1.51 -9.28
CA GLU A 17 -3.11 -2.94 -9.45
C GLU A 17 -4.10 -3.69 -8.56
N SER A 18 -4.61 -4.81 -9.06
CA SER A 18 -5.47 -5.69 -8.25
C SER A 18 -4.64 -6.47 -7.24
N VAL A 19 -5.05 -6.40 -5.99
CA VAL A 19 -4.43 -7.11 -4.87
C VAL A 19 -5.50 -7.88 -4.11
N SER A 20 -5.16 -9.07 -3.64
CA SER A 20 -6.02 -9.83 -2.73
C SER A 20 -5.73 -9.40 -1.30
N TYR A 21 -6.75 -8.88 -0.63
CA TYR A 21 -6.70 -8.42 0.75
C TYR A 21 -7.26 -9.48 1.68
N GLN A 22 -6.52 -9.80 2.74
CA GLN A 22 -6.90 -10.75 3.76
C GLN A 22 -6.89 -10.06 5.13
N PRO A 23 -8.07 -9.84 5.75
CA PRO A 23 -8.15 -9.33 7.11
C PRO A 23 -7.54 -10.31 8.12
N ALA A 24 -6.74 -9.80 9.04
CA ALA A 24 -6.12 -10.55 10.14
C ALA A 24 -7.17 -11.09 11.13
N ALA A 25 -8.33 -10.43 11.22
CA ALA A 25 -9.45 -10.84 12.05
C ALA A 25 -10.18 -12.10 11.55
N GLY A 26 -9.79 -12.68 10.41
CA GLY A 26 -10.33 -13.96 9.91
C GLY A 26 -11.50 -13.86 8.93
N GLY A 27 -11.61 -12.76 8.16
CA GLY A 27 -12.61 -12.60 7.10
C GLY A 27 -12.25 -13.31 5.79
N ALA A 28 -13.21 -13.44 4.87
CA ALA A 28 -12.91 -13.93 3.52
C ALA A 28 -12.00 -12.93 2.78
N PRO A 29 -10.98 -13.39 2.05
CA PRO A 29 -10.16 -12.50 1.25
C PRO A 29 -10.98 -11.90 0.11
N PHE A 30 -10.75 -10.62 -0.18
CA PHE A 30 -11.43 -9.89 -1.24
C PHE A 30 -10.42 -9.16 -2.11
N SER A 31 -10.80 -8.90 -3.36
CA SER A 31 -9.95 -8.13 -4.27
C SER A 31 -10.18 -6.64 -4.07
N VAL A 32 -9.09 -5.88 -4.03
CA VAL A 32 -9.10 -4.42 -4.01
C VAL A 32 -8.11 -3.90 -5.03
N THR A 33 -8.36 -2.71 -5.57
CA THR A 33 -7.46 -2.04 -6.49
C THR A 33 -6.72 -0.94 -5.74
N GLY A 34 -5.40 -0.88 -5.92
CA GLY A 34 -4.58 0.15 -5.29
C GLY A 34 -3.30 0.41 -6.03
N VAL A 35 -2.75 1.61 -5.86
CA VAL A 35 -1.49 2.02 -6.46
C VAL A 35 -0.34 1.51 -5.60
N VAL A 36 0.41 0.53 -6.13
CA VAL A 36 1.53 -0.09 -5.43
C VAL A 36 2.79 0.76 -5.59
N VAL A 37 3.49 1.00 -4.49
CA VAL A 37 4.81 1.64 -4.46
C VAL A 37 5.82 0.60 -4.02
N ASP A 38 6.70 0.21 -4.94
CA ASP A 38 7.74 -0.77 -4.66
C ASP A 38 8.80 -0.19 -3.69
N SER A 39 9.38 -1.06 -2.88
CA SER A 39 10.52 -0.69 -2.04
C SER A 39 11.75 -0.42 -2.91
N PHE A 40 12.46 0.67 -2.65
CA PHE A 40 13.75 0.92 -3.29
C PHE A 40 14.84 1.15 -2.25
N ARG A 41 16.08 0.85 -2.67
CA ARG A 41 17.29 1.10 -1.91
C ARG A 41 18.32 1.70 -2.85
N THR A 42 18.63 2.97 -2.65
CA THR A 42 19.58 3.72 -3.49
C THR A 42 20.82 4.09 -2.67
N PRO A 43 22.04 3.71 -3.10
CA PRO A 43 23.26 4.13 -2.45
C PRO A 43 23.55 5.61 -2.76
N TYR A 44 24.11 6.34 -1.80
CA TYR A 44 24.71 7.65 -2.02
C TYR A 44 26.05 7.74 -1.31
N TYR A 45 26.95 8.55 -1.85
CA TYR A 45 28.25 8.78 -1.23
C TYR A 45 28.17 10.01 -0.33
N LYS A 46 28.68 9.87 0.89
CA LYS A 46 28.86 11.01 1.80
C LYS A 46 30.18 11.70 1.52
N ASP A 47 30.33 12.91 2.05
CA ASP A 47 31.56 13.72 1.92
C ASP A 47 32.80 13.03 2.53
N ASP A 48 32.61 12.11 3.48
CA ASP A 48 33.67 11.29 4.10
C ASP A 48 34.05 10.04 3.27
N GLY A 49 33.45 9.86 2.08
CA GLY A 49 33.67 8.70 1.21
C GLY A 49 32.92 7.43 1.64
N SER A 50 32.15 7.46 2.73
CA SER A 50 31.31 6.34 3.15
C SER A 50 30.04 6.22 2.30
N VAL A 51 29.52 4.99 2.15
CA VAL A 51 28.27 4.73 1.45
C VAL A 51 27.10 4.83 2.44
N GLY A 52 26.20 5.78 2.21
CA GLY A 52 24.87 5.82 2.80
C GLY A 52 23.83 5.10 1.92
N TYR A 53 22.68 4.76 2.49
CA TYR A 53 21.56 4.20 1.75
C TYR A 53 20.29 4.99 2.06
N THR A 54 19.55 5.34 1.02
CA THR A 54 18.16 5.80 1.13
C THR A 54 17.27 4.59 0.89
N THR A 55 16.42 4.28 1.87
CA THR A 55 15.49 3.14 1.80
C THR A 55 14.06 3.61 1.95
N THR A 56 13.17 3.05 1.15
CA THR A 56 11.72 3.25 1.29
C THR A 56 11.02 1.91 1.45
N ALA A 57 10.14 1.82 2.45
CA ALA A 57 9.30 0.65 2.66
C ALA A 57 8.30 0.51 1.50
N PRO A 58 7.93 -0.71 1.12
CA PRO A 58 6.86 -0.89 0.15
C PRO A 58 5.55 -0.32 0.75
N ALA A 59 4.72 0.25 -0.11
CA ALA A 59 3.44 0.83 0.32
C ALA A 59 2.38 0.59 -0.75
N ILE A 60 1.11 0.71 -0.36
CA ILE A 60 0.00 0.74 -1.32
C ILE A 60 -0.97 1.84 -0.95
N GLY A 61 -1.30 2.66 -1.95
CA GLY A 61 -2.38 3.63 -1.88
C GLY A 61 -3.71 2.97 -2.26
N VAL A 62 -4.69 3.01 -1.38
CA VAL A 62 -6.01 2.41 -1.61
C VAL A 62 -7.12 3.39 -1.22
N ARG A 63 -8.28 3.25 -1.85
CA ARG A 63 -9.46 4.05 -1.51
C ARG A 63 -10.20 3.42 -0.33
N LEU A 64 -10.50 4.21 0.70
CA LEU A 64 -11.20 3.74 1.89
C LEU A 64 -12.58 3.15 1.57
N ALA A 65 -13.29 3.71 0.59
CA ALA A 65 -14.63 3.28 0.19
C ALA A 65 -14.66 1.87 -0.44
N ASP A 66 -13.53 1.37 -0.95
CA ASP A 66 -13.43 0.03 -1.54
C ASP A 66 -13.31 -1.07 -0.45
N PHE A 67 -13.18 -0.66 0.83
CA PHE A 67 -13.04 -1.58 1.96
C PHE A 67 -14.34 -1.72 2.75
N PRO A 68 -14.77 -2.96 3.06
CA PRO A 68 -15.92 -3.20 3.92
C PRO A 68 -15.66 -2.78 5.38
N ALA A 69 -14.39 -2.80 5.80
CA ALA A 69 -13.93 -2.36 7.11
C ALA A 69 -12.55 -1.73 6.96
N LYS A 70 -12.24 -0.73 7.78
CA LYS A 70 -10.96 -0.01 7.71
C LYS A 70 -9.78 -1.00 7.88
N PRO A 71 -8.77 -0.96 7.00
CA PRO A 71 -7.53 -1.70 7.14
C PRO A 71 -6.88 -1.53 8.50
N VAL A 72 -6.32 -2.61 9.04
CA VAL A 72 -5.59 -2.60 10.30
C VAL A 72 -4.23 -3.27 10.18
N LYS A 73 -3.39 -3.05 11.19
CA LYS A 73 -2.09 -3.68 11.31
C LYS A 73 -2.22 -5.21 11.32
N ASN A 74 -1.25 -5.88 10.70
CA ASN A 74 -1.17 -7.33 10.50
C ASN A 74 -2.11 -7.89 9.43
N ASP A 75 -2.96 -7.08 8.79
CA ASP A 75 -3.67 -7.52 7.59
C ASP A 75 -2.67 -7.88 6.49
N VAL A 76 -3.07 -8.79 5.61
CA VAL A 76 -2.19 -9.34 4.58
C VAL A 76 -2.68 -8.91 3.20
N LEU A 77 -1.74 -8.53 2.36
CA LEU A 77 -1.95 -8.17 0.96
C LEU A 77 -1.15 -9.11 0.08
N THR A 78 -1.79 -9.68 -0.93
CA THR A 78 -1.14 -10.47 -1.97
C THR A 78 -1.27 -9.75 -3.30
N ARG A 79 -0.15 -9.34 -3.89
CA ARG A 79 -0.14 -8.70 -5.21
C ARG A 79 -0.44 -9.75 -6.27
N LEU A 80 -1.58 -9.65 -6.95
CA LEU A 80 -2.02 -10.70 -7.89
C LEU A 80 -1.11 -10.81 -9.12
N LYS A 81 -0.45 -9.71 -9.50
CA LYS A 81 0.45 -9.64 -10.65
C LYS A 81 1.75 -10.44 -10.46
N THR A 82 2.32 -10.41 -9.26
CA THR A 82 3.64 -11.00 -8.97
C THR A 82 3.58 -12.20 -8.01
N GLY A 83 2.49 -12.34 -7.26
CA GLY A 83 2.36 -13.32 -6.18
C GLY A 83 3.02 -12.88 -4.87
N ASP A 84 3.60 -11.68 -4.82
CA ASP A 84 4.27 -11.17 -3.62
C ASP A 84 3.28 -10.96 -2.48
N ARG A 85 3.69 -11.37 -1.29
CA ARG A 85 2.88 -11.26 -0.08
C ARG A 85 3.46 -10.22 0.86
N PHE A 86 2.59 -9.35 1.32
CA PHE A 86 2.90 -8.24 2.20
C PHE A 86 1.99 -8.24 3.41
N MET A 87 2.46 -7.60 4.47
CA MET A 87 1.73 -7.43 5.72
C MET A 87 1.68 -5.94 6.05
N VAL A 88 0.50 -5.47 6.44
CA VAL A 88 0.27 -4.08 6.83
C VAL A 88 1.00 -3.80 8.13
N LEU A 89 1.92 -2.85 8.09
CA LEU A 89 2.69 -2.37 9.23
C LEU A 89 2.01 -1.17 9.90
N ASP A 90 1.52 -0.24 9.08
CA ASP A 90 0.89 1.01 9.53
C ASP A 90 -0.10 1.53 8.48
N VAL A 91 -1.05 2.37 8.91
CA VAL A 91 -2.18 2.85 8.10
C VAL A 91 -2.28 4.37 8.22
N HIS A 92 -1.98 5.11 7.15
CA HIS A 92 -2.03 6.57 7.13
C HIS A 92 -3.22 7.04 6.30
N SER A 93 -4.14 7.77 6.92
CA SER A 93 -5.24 8.44 6.22
C SER A 93 -4.85 9.85 5.83
N ASP A 94 -5.18 10.26 4.61
CA ASP A 94 -4.86 11.60 4.08
C ASP A 94 -5.99 12.63 4.26
N GLY A 95 -7.16 12.20 4.75
CA GLY A 95 -8.31 13.05 4.98
C GLY A 95 -9.18 13.33 3.73
N ILE A 96 -8.83 12.76 2.57
CA ILE A 96 -9.59 12.90 1.31
C ILE A 96 -10.08 11.55 0.76
N GLY A 97 -10.19 10.55 1.63
CA GLY A 97 -10.71 9.22 1.28
C GLY A 97 -9.65 8.21 0.83
N TRP A 98 -8.37 8.58 0.83
CA TRP A 98 -7.26 7.67 0.56
C TRP A 98 -6.67 7.11 1.86
N LEU A 99 -6.14 5.91 1.75
CA LEU A 99 -5.32 5.27 2.76
C LEU A 99 -3.99 4.87 2.12
N ASN A 100 -2.90 5.33 2.72
CA ASN A 100 -1.57 4.82 2.44
C ASN A 100 -1.23 3.73 3.45
N LEU A 101 -1.14 2.49 2.99
CA LEU A 101 -0.78 1.34 3.82
C LEU A 101 0.73 1.12 3.70
N ILE A 102 1.45 1.27 4.81
CA ILE A 102 2.88 0.95 4.87
C ILE A 102 3.01 -0.55 5.04
N LEU A 103 3.79 -1.19 4.18
CA LEU A 103 3.88 -2.64 4.09
C LEU A 103 5.25 -3.14 4.53
N LYS A 104 5.29 -4.41 4.92
CA LYS A 104 6.51 -5.20 5.00
C LYS A 104 6.33 -6.51 4.26
N VAL A 105 7.42 -7.06 3.73
CA VAL A 105 7.41 -8.37 3.08
C VAL A 105 7.01 -9.44 4.11
N ALA A 106 6.02 -10.26 3.77
CA ALA A 106 5.60 -11.41 4.55
C ALA A 106 6.09 -12.67 3.82
N LYS A 107 7.03 -13.40 4.44
CA LYS A 107 7.46 -14.71 3.96
C LYS A 107 6.47 -15.80 4.37
#